data_AF-A0A5N1IMX7-F1
#
_entry.id   AF-A0A5N1IMX7-F1
#
_cell.length_a   1.000
_cell.length_b   1.000
_cell.length_c   1.000
_cell.angle_alpha   90.00
_cell.angle_beta   90.00
_cell.angle_gamma   90.00
#
_symmetry.space_group_name_H-M   'P 1'
#
loop_
_entity.id
_entity.type
_entity.pdbx_description
1 polymer ?
#
loop_
_entity_poly.entity_id
_entity_poly.type
_entity_poly.pdbx_seq_one_letter_code
_entity_poly.pdbx_strand_id
1 'polypeptide(L)' 'MLLLATVWEYYYLGDRHTDATLRKAKCRAVRTEAGKCIRGKNGSMLVQFEDGKTRIIVGRLLRKLK' A
#
# COMPACT_ATOMS: atom_id res chain seq x y z
N MET A 1 1.17 -7.34 -25.84
CA MET A 1 2.29 -7.05 -24.92
C MET A 1 1.70 -6.70 -23.55
N LEU A 2 1.38 -7.71 -22.74
CA LEU A 2 0.88 -7.52 -21.38
C LEU A 2 2.09 -7.33 -20.46
N LEU A 3 2.37 -6.08 -20.09
CA LEU A 3 3.32 -5.75 -19.04
C LEU A 3 2.83 -6.42 -17.75
N LEU A 4 3.56 -7.45 -17.30
CA LEU A 4 3.48 -7.96 -15.94
C LEU A 4 3.98 -6.85 -15.00
N ALA A 5 3.12 -5.87 -14.73
CA ALA A 5 3.33 -4.93 -13.64
C ALA A 5 3.37 -5.79 -12.38
N THR A 6 4.58 -6.09 -11.88
CA THR A 6 4.75 -6.77 -10.60
C THR A 6 3.98 -5.96 -9.56
N VAL A 7 2.86 -6.51 -9.09
CA VAL A 7 1.99 -5.86 -8.12
C VAL A 7 2.64 -6.04 -6.76
N TRP A 8 2.98 -4.95 -6.08
CA TRP A 8 3.54 -5.04 -4.73
C TRP A 8 2.39 -4.97 -3.76
N GLU A 9 1.97 -6.14 -3.31
CA GLU A 9 0.85 -6.30 -2.38
C GLU A 9 1.35 -6.32 -0.93
N TYR A 10 0.52 -5.80 -0.03
CA TYR A 10 0.80 -5.70 1.39
C TYR A 10 -0.44 -6.01 2.22
N TYR A 11 -0.25 -6.44 3.46
CA TYR A 11 -1.23 -6.27 4.54
C TYR A 11 -0.95 -4.98 5.29
N TYR A 12 -1.98 -4.16 5.51
CA TYR A 12 -1.92 -3.02 6.41
C TYR A 12 -2.25 -3.45 7.83
N LEU A 13 -1.29 -3.41 8.76
CA LEU A 13 -1.51 -3.84 10.14
C LEU A 13 -2.47 -2.93 10.90
N GLY A 14 -2.47 -1.63 10.57
CA GLY A 14 -3.10 -0.60 11.39
C GLY A 14 -2.38 -0.36 12.72
N ASP A 15 -2.92 0.58 13.48
CA ASP A 15 -2.55 0.95 14.84
C ASP A 15 -3.80 1.16 15.69
N ARG A 16 -3.64 1.65 16.93
CA ARG A 16 -4.74 1.84 17.88
C ARG A 16 -5.87 2.74 17.35
N HIS A 17 -5.56 3.68 16.45
CA HIS A 17 -6.48 4.68 15.93
C HIS A 17 -7.00 4.35 14.52
N THR A 18 -6.50 3.27 13.93
CA THR A 18 -6.92 2.81 12.62
C THR A 18 -8.35 2.27 12.68
N ASP A 19 -9.18 2.69 11.73
CA ASP A 19 -10.50 2.12 11.47
C ASP A 19 -10.41 0.58 11.45
N ALA A 20 -11.26 -0.07 12.24
CA ALA A 20 -11.26 -1.52 12.39
C ALA A 20 -11.42 -2.25 11.05
N THR A 21 -12.13 -1.65 10.08
CA THR A 21 -12.37 -2.22 8.75
C THR A 21 -11.11 -2.27 7.87
N LEU A 22 -10.11 -1.44 8.18
CA LEU A 22 -8.85 -1.37 7.42
C LEU A 22 -7.73 -2.20 8.06
N ARG A 23 -7.90 -2.67 9.30
CA ARG A 23 -6.88 -3.49 9.97
C ARG A 23 -6.75 -4.85 9.28
N LYS A 24 -5.51 -5.22 9.00
CA LYS A 24 -5.11 -6.43 8.24
C LYS A 24 -5.67 -6.47 6.80
N ALA A 25 -6.26 -5.38 6.31
CA ALA A 25 -6.76 -5.33 4.94
C ALA A 25 -5.60 -5.38 3.93
N LYS A 26 -5.88 -5.98 2.76
CA LYS A 26 -4.94 -6.01 1.64
C LYS A 26 -4.88 -4.66 0.95
N CYS A 27 -3.70 -4.30 0.49
CA CYS A 27 -3.50 -3.12 -0.34
C CYS A 27 -2.34 -3.31 -1.31
N ARG A 28 -2.30 -2.46 -2.33
CA ARG A 28 -1.30 -2.48 -3.41
C ARG A 28 -0.55 -1.17 -3.43
N ALA A 29 0.76 -1.20 -3.63
CA ALA A 29 1.53 0.04 -3.82
C ALA A 29 1.12 0.75 -5.11
N VAL A 30 0.81 2.03 -5.03
CA VAL A 30 0.69 2.89 -6.21
C VAL A 30 2.10 3.20 -6.72
N ARG A 31 2.28 3.12 -8.04
CA ARG A 31 3.58 3.22 -8.70
C ARG A 31 3.60 4.37 -9.69
N THR A 32 4.77 4.97 -9.86
CA THR A 32 5.03 5.90 -10.96
C THR A 32 5.04 5.14 -12.29
N GLU A 33 4.99 5.87 -13.40
CA GLU A 33 5.15 5.32 -14.75
C GLU A 33 6.48 4.55 -14.91
N ALA A 34 7.52 4.98 -14.18
CA ALA A 34 8.82 4.29 -14.11
C ALA A 34 8.83 3.04 -13.20
N GLY A 35 7.68 2.61 -12.68
CA GLY A 35 7.53 1.39 -11.88
C GLY A 35 8.01 1.48 -10.42
N LYS A 36 8.37 2.68 -9.94
CA LYS A 36 8.80 2.89 -8.54
C LYS A 36 7.57 3.12 -7.64
N CYS A 37 7.58 2.56 -6.43
CA CYS A 37 6.53 2.85 -5.44
C CYS A 37 6.57 4.34 -5.04
N ILE A 38 5.41 4.98 -4.93
CA ILE A 38 5.32 6.39 -4.51
C ILE A 38 5.51 6.46 -2.99
N ARG A 39 6.59 7.13 -2.56
CA ARG A 39 7.01 7.26 -1.15
C ARG A 39 6.99 8.72 -0.71
N GLY A 40 6.54 8.98 0.51
CA GLY A 40 6.65 10.29 1.16
C GLY A 40 7.95 10.45 1.94
N LYS A 41 8.33 11.71 2.25
CA LYS A 41 9.57 12.06 2.97
C LYS A 41 9.73 11.38 4.33
N ASN A 42 8.62 11.10 5.03
CA ASN A 42 8.61 10.52 6.38
C ASN A 42 8.41 8.99 6.40
N GLY A 43 8.85 8.30 5.34
CA GLY A 43 8.73 6.84 5.25
C GLY A 43 7.31 6.34 5.03
N SER A 44 6.40 7.19 4.57
CA SER A 44 5.06 6.80 4.14
C SER A 44 5.07 6.27 2.70
N MET A 45 4.02 5.56 2.33
CA MET A 45 3.81 5.04 0.99
C MET A 45 2.36 5.23 0.57
N LEU A 46 2.15 5.57 -0.70
CA LEU A 46 0.83 5.64 -1.29
C LEU A 46 0.37 4.22 -1.68
N VAL A 47 -0.77 3.79 -1.15
CA VAL A 47 -1.33 2.46 -1.42
C VAL A 47 -2.80 2.55 -1.78
N GLN A 48 -3.29 1.64 -2.60
CA GLN A 48 -4.70 1.48 -2.93
C GLN A 48 -5.24 0.23 -2.23
N PHE A 49 -6.35 0.37 -1.51
CA PHE A 49 -7.06 -0.74 -0.88
C PHE A 49 -8.09 -1.36 -1.83
N GLU A 50 -8.65 -2.50 -1.45
CA GLU A 50 -9.68 -3.19 -2.24
C GLU A 50 -10.96 -2.36 -2.45
N ASP A 51 -11.22 -1.37 -1.58
CA ASP A 51 -12.30 -0.39 -1.77
C ASP A 51 -12.02 0.66 -2.86
N GLY A 52 -10.92 0.50 -3.60
CA GLY A 52 -10.48 1.38 -4.68
C GLY A 52 -9.88 2.70 -4.21
N LYS A 53 -9.95 3.02 -2.91
CA LYS A 53 -9.46 4.30 -2.38
C LYS A 53 -7.96 4.23 -2.10
N THR A 54 -7.29 5.30 -2.49
CA THR A 54 -5.87 5.50 -2.24
C THR A 54 -5.64 6.20 -0.92
N ARG A 55 -4.70 5.71 -0.11
CA ARG A 55 -4.36 6.25 1.21
C ARG A 55 -2.86 6.32 1.39
N ILE A 56 -2.40 7.31 2.15
CA ILE A 56 -1.00 7.43 2.58
C ILE A 56 -0.82 6.66 3.88
N ILE A 57 -0.01 5.60 3.85
CA ILE A 57 0.22 4.74 5.01
C ILE A 57 1.68 4.82 5.44
N VAL A 58 1.93 4.86 6.75
CA VAL A 58 3.28 4.79 7.29
C VAL A 58 3.88 3.41 6.98
N GLY A 59 5.02 3.36 6.29
CA GLY A 59 5.55 2.12 5.72
C GLY A 59 5.81 1.01 6.74
N ARG A 60 6.13 1.34 8.00
CA ARG A 60 6.34 0.35 9.07
C ARG A 60 5.08 -0.46 9.42
N LEU A 61 3.90 0.03 9.04
CA LEU A 61 2.61 -0.64 9.24
C LEU A 61 2.24 -1.56 8.06
N LEU A 62 3.07 -1.64 7.02
CA LEU A 62 2.83 -2.48 5.85
C LEU A 62 3.70 -3.74 5.93
N ARG A 63 3.08 -4.90 5.70
CA ARG A 63 3.77 -6.20 5.59
C ARG A 63 3.62 -6.72 4.18
N LYS A 64 4.74 -6.86 3.46
CA LYS A 64 4.77 -7.31 2.07
C LYS A 64 4.21 -8.74 1.97
N LEU A 65 3.32 -8.98 1.00
CA LEU A 65 2.91 -10.33 0.62
C LEU A 65 4.03 -10.96 -0.22
N LYS A 66 4.33 -12.23 0.02
CA LYS A 66 5.39 -12.96 -0.69
C LYS A 66 5.04 -13.13 -2.16
#